data_AF-A0A9D1YZI3-F1
#
_entry.id   AF-A0A9D1YZI3-F1
#
_cell.length_a   1.000
_cell.length_b   1.000
_cell.length_c   1.000
_cell.angle_alpha   90.00
_cell.angle_beta   90.00
_cell.angle_gamma   90.00
#
_symmetry.space_group_name_H-M   'P 1'
#
loop_
_entity.id
_entity.type
_entity.pdbx_description
1 polymer ?
#
loop_
_entity_poly.entity_id
_entity_poly.type
_entity_poly.pdbx_seq_one_letter_code
_entity_poly.pdbx_strand_id
1 'polypeptide(L)'
;MNRIFATLTLAALALSSCIKENDSYKDLLPVQPGQYIYSYVTTQDRVAMQAANAGMRVAILAAEVAEQRRNAEEGAEEITVENVEYKDKSILGLLFNSMTKIEEVETGYKLTFNKNYQMPDGFYLEGSLLIETGGKPELADGANWNVVMQPDFKLYSSSYSGETQINMNGGSTRIEANSDGSYTIQISNIAASIEGSSSGSSDWSSMTGFTIRPADEEVTLAYSSCVGQPFEVNGSASGYSIYSNMYGSSPLQMSYSVTDGLYIGTQIVSGTQECEFSSPFDYDTSAYPAPDVRYVYSFDEASRRYSFKIYYNGYVYPKD
;
A
#
# COMPACT_ATOMS: atom_id res chain seq x y z
N MET A 1 -13.33 -16.23 29.09
CA MET A 1 -12.27 -15.29 29.51
C MET A 1 -10.96 -15.81 28.95
N ASN A 2 -10.68 -15.53 27.66
CA ASN A 2 -9.45 -15.89 26.97
C ASN A 2 -8.74 -14.58 26.60
N ARG A 3 -7.76 -14.19 27.43
CA ARG A 3 -6.79 -13.15 27.08
C ARG A 3 -5.62 -13.85 26.39
N ILE A 4 -5.63 -13.93 25.06
CA ILE A 4 -4.47 -14.32 24.27
C ILE A 4 -4.43 -13.44 23.03
N PHE A 5 -3.88 -12.24 23.18
CA PHE A 5 -3.12 -11.53 22.14
C PHE A 5 -2.16 -10.57 22.85
N ALA A 6 -1.31 -11.17 23.68
CA ALA A 6 -0.10 -10.53 24.17
C ALA A 6 1.02 -11.55 23.98
N THR A 7 2.17 -11.07 23.52
CA THR A 7 3.46 -11.80 23.45
C THR A 7 3.64 -12.67 22.20
N LEU A 8 4.02 -12.04 21.08
CA LEU A 8 4.95 -12.67 20.14
C LEU A 8 6.29 -12.79 20.87
N THR A 9 6.53 -13.98 21.38
CA THR A 9 7.68 -14.40 22.16
C THR A 9 8.97 -14.26 21.37
N LEU A 10 9.95 -13.56 21.96
CA LEU A 10 11.37 -13.70 21.67
C LEU A 10 11.73 -15.20 21.62
N ALA A 11 12.14 -15.68 20.45
CA ALA A 11 12.82 -16.96 20.33
C ALA A 11 13.94 -16.84 19.31
N ALA A 12 15.12 -16.40 19.80
CA ALA A 12 16.43 -16.97 19.44
C ALA A 12 17.57 -16.10 19.99
N LEU A 13 17.88 -16.17 21.29
CA LEU A 13 19.23 -15.88 21.80
C LEU A 13 19.48 -16.68 23.09
N ALA A 14 19.48 -18.00 22.97
CA ALA A 14 20.25 -18.85 23.85
C ALA A 14 21.14 -19.70 22.94
N LEU A 15 22.46 -19.71 23.24
CA LEU A 15 23.57 -20.40 22.54
C LEU A 15 24.40 -19.53 21.57
N SER A 16 25.32 -18.74 22.13
CA SER A 16 26.75 -18.80 21.79
C SER A 16 27.57 -17.88 22.70
N SER A 17 27.94 -18.39 23.88
CA SER A 17 29.09 -17.87 24.61
C SER A 17 30.33 -18.01 23.71
N CYS A 18 30.83 -16.87 23.20
CA CYS A 18 31.98 -16.65 22.30
C CYS A 18 31.66 -16.12 20.87
N ILE A 19 30.64 -15.26 20.74
CA ILE A 19 30.59 -14.24 19.67
C ILE A 19 30.75 -12.89 20.37
N LYS A 20 31.61 -11.99 19.89
CA LYS A 20 31.65 -10.60 20.36
C LYS A 20 30.20 -10.08 20.31
N GLU A 21 29.62 -9.71 21.44
CA GLU A 21 28.27 -9.12 21.49
C GLU A 21 28.22 -7.97 20.47
N ASN A 22 27.47 -8.18 19.39
CA ASN A 22 27.12 -7.10 18.49
C ASN A 22 25.97 -6.35 19.16
N ASP A 23 26.34 -5.38 19.99
CA ASP A 23 25.42 -4.56 20.79
C ASP A 23 24.56 -3.60 19.94
N SER A 24 24.63 -3.66 18.61
CA SER A 24 23.82 -2.82 17.71
C SER A 24 22.31 -2.96 17.94
N TYR A 25 21.84 -4.09 18.48
CA TYR A 25 20.43 -4.26 18.84
C TYR A 25 20.02 -3.38 20.02
N LYS A 26 20.95 -3.03 20.92
CA LYS A 26 20.68 -2.16 22.08
C LYS A 26 20.37 -0.73 21.65
N ASP A 27 20.91 -0.29 20.51
CA ASP A 27 20.59 1.01 19.92
C ASP A 27 19.19 1.06 19.28
N LEU A 28 18.62 -0.10 18.95
CA LEU A 28 17.24 -0.21 18.44
C LEU A 28 16.19 -0.23 19.56
N LEU A 29 16.54 -0.72 20.76
CA LEU A 29 15.58 -0.89 21.87
C LEU A 29 14.77 0.38 22.18
N PRO A 30 15.35 1.60 22.22
CA PRO A 30 14.59 2.80 22.54
C PRO A 30 13.56 3.18 21.46
N VAL A 31 13.80 2.83 20.19
CA VAL A 31 12.89 3.15 19.07
C VAL A 31 11.94 2.00 18.73
N GLN A 32 12.12 0.82 19.32
CA GLN A 32 11.36 -0.40 19.02
C GLN A 32 9.84 -0.21 19.13
N PRO A 33 9.27 0.45 20.16
CA PRO A 33 7.83 0.70 20.18
C PRO A 33 7.33 1.54 19.00
N GLY A 34 8.13 2.53 18.58
CA GLY A 34 7.90 3.30 17.36
C GLY A 34 7.88 2.41 16.11
N GLN A 35 8.76 1.42 16.01
CA GLN A 35 8.74 0.50 14.87
C GLN A 35 7.44 -0.32 14.78
N TYR A 36 6.86 -0.67 15.93
CA TYR A 36 5.55 -1.33 15.96
C TYR A 36 4.44 -0.38 15.50
N ILE A 37 4.41 0.87 15.98
CA ILE A 37 3.45 1.88 15.50
C ILE A 37 3.54 1.99 13.97
N TYR A 38 4.74 2.18 13.43
CA TYR A 38 4.98 2.25 11.99
C TYR A 38 4.45 1.00 11.27
N SER A 39 4.75 -0.20 11.77
CA SER A 39 4.30 -1.45 11.16
C SER A 39 2.77 -1.59 11.16
N TYR A 40 2.11 -1.23 12.27
CA TYR A 40 0.65 -1.28 12.39
C TYR A 40 -0.02 -0.31 11.43
N VAL A 41 0.42 0.96 11.47
CA VAL A 41 -0.15 2.04 10.66
C VAL A 41 0.05 1.78 9.18
N THR A 42 1.27 1.45 8.75
CA THR A 42 1.53 1.18 7.32
C THR A 42 0.84 -0.09 6.82
N THR A 43 0.64 -1.10 7.66
CA THR A 43 -0.15 -2.28 7.27
C THR A 43 -1.62 -1.91 7.09
N GLN A 44 -2.18 -1.11 8.01
CA GLN A 44 -3.55 -0.60 7.87
C GLN A 44 -3.72 0.20 6.57
N ASP A 45 -2.79 1.11 6.28
CA ASP A 45 -2.85 1.92 5.06
C ASP A 45 -2.74 1.05 3.80
N ARG A 46 -1.82 0.08 3.78
CA ARG A 46 -1.68 -0.87 2.65
C ARG A 46 -2.90 -1.74 2.44
N VAL A 47 -3.60 -2.15 3.51
CA VAL A 47 -4.89 -2.87 3.43
C VAL A 47 -5.95 -1.98 2.80
N ALA A 48 -6.07 -0.73 3.24
CA ALA A 48 -7.07 0.20 2.74
C ALA A 48 -6.81 0.60 1.28
N MET A 49 -5.55 0.64 0.85
CA MET A 49 -5.13 1.05 -0.49
C MET A 49 -5.22 -0.06 -1.55
N GLN A 50 -5.64 -1.30 -1.22
CA GLN A 50 -5.64 -2.41 -2.17
C GLN A 50 -6.48 -2.14 -3.43
N ALA A 51 -7.69 -1.56 -3.27
CA ALA A 51 -8.52 -1.18 -4.40
C ALA A 51 -7.86 -0.09 -5.25
N ALA A 52 -7.26 0.92 -4.60
CA ALA A 52 -6.55 2.00 -5.29
C ALA A 52 -5.33 1.48 -6.08
N ASN A 53 -4.56 0.57 -5.49
CA ASN A 53 -3.42 -0.07 -6.14
C ASN A 53 -3.84 -0.82 -7.41
N ALA A 54 -4.94 -1.57 -7.35
CA ALA A 54 -5.50 -2.25 -8.52
C ALA A 54 -5.97 -1.26 -9.59
N GLY A 55 -6.65 -0.19 -9.19
CA GLY A 55 -7.09 0.89 -10.08
C GLY A 55 -5.94 1.55 -10.82
N MET A 56 -4.88 1.93 -10.11
CA MET A 56 -3.67 2.51 -10.72
C MET A 56 -2.96 1.56 -11.66
N ARG A 57 -2.88 0.26 -11.32
CA ARG A 57 -2.30 -0.76 -12.21
C ARG A 57 -3.09 -0.90 -13.51
N VAL A 58 -4.43 -0.83 -13.46
CA VAL A 58 -5.24 -0.81 -14.70
C VAL A 58 -5.08 0.51 -15.45
N ALA A 59 -4.94 1.65 -14.77
CA ALA A 59 -4.66 2.91 -15.44
C ALA A 59 -3.33 2.85 -16.22
N ILE A 60 -2.28 2.24 -15.64
CA ILE A 60 -1.00 1.99 -16.33
C ILE A 60 -1.18 1.07 -17.54
N LEU A 61 -1.94 -0.02 -17.37
CA LEU A 61 -2.23 -0.98 -18.43
C LEU A 61 -2.99 -0.32 -19.60
N ALA A 62 -4.02 0.47 -19.29
CA ALA A 62 -4.83 1.17 -20.28
C ALA A 62 -4.05 2.27 -21.01
N ALA A 63 -3.18 3.01 -20.30
CA ALA A 63 -2.29 3.99 -20.90
C ALA A 63 -1.29 3.33 -21.87
N GLU A 64 -0.76 2.15 -21.54
CA GLU A 64 0.11 1.41 -22.47
C GLU A 64 -0.66 0.93 -23.70
N VAL A 65 -1.89 0.41 -23.52
CA VAL A 65 -2.75 0.00 -24.65
C VAL A 65 -2.97 1.18 -25.60
N ALA A 66 -3.28 2.35 -25.07
CA ALA A 66 -3.47 3.55 -25.87
C ALA A 66 -2.18 3.95 -26.62
N GLU A 67 -1.04 3.92 -25.94
CA GLU A 67 0.26 4.24 -26.54
C GLU A 67 0.63 3.29 -27.67
N GLN A 68 0.50 1.98 -27.46
CA GLN A 68 0.81 1.00 -28.51
C GLN A 68 -0.19 1.07 -29.67
N ARG A 69 -1.48 1.32 -29.42
CA ARG A 69 -2.49 1.53 -30.48
C ARG A 69 -2.19 2.77 -31.31
N ARG A 70 -1.70 3.87 -30.71
CA ARG A 70 -1.30 5.09 -31.44
C ARG A 70 -0.14 4.83 -32.40
N ASN A 71 0.74 3.91 -32.05
CA ASN A 71 1.94 3.58 -32.82
C ASN A 71 1.78 2.32 -33.69
N ALA A 72 0.61 1.70 -33.71
CA ALA A 72 0.37 0.45 -34.43
C ALA A 72 0.33 0.68 -35.96
N GLU A 73 0.94 -0.24 -36.70
CA GLU A 73 0.84 -0.25 -38.17
C GLU A 73 -0.57 -0.65 -38.62
N GLU A 74 -0.96 -0.22 -39.82
CA GLU A 74 -2.25 -0.57 -40.40
C GLU A 74 -2.36 -2.10 -40.60
N GLY A 75 -3.39 -2.71 -40.01
CA GLY A 75 -3.60 -4.16 -40.07
C GLY A 75 -2.88 -4.97 -38.99
N ALA A 76 -2.24 -4.31 -38.00
CA ALA A 76 -1.77 -4.98 -36.80
C ALA A 76 -2.92 -5.66 -36.02
N GLU A 77 -2.57 -6.69 -35.25
CA GLU A 77 -3.53 -7.33 -34.34
C GLU A 77 -4.08 -6.33 -33.32
N GLU A 78 -5.32 -6.55 -32.89
CA GLU A 78 -5.95 -5.68 -31.91
C GLU A 78 -5.24 -5.78 -30.56
N ILE A 79 -4.67 -4.66 -30.10
CA ILE A 79 -4.05 -4.55 -28.78
C ILE A 79 -5.15 -4.27 -27.76
N THR A 80 -5.19 -5.02 -26.67
CA THR A 80 -6.17 -4.92 -25.58
C THR A 80 -5.45 -5.01 -24.23
N VAL A 81 -6.19 -4.76 -23.14
CA VAL A 81 -5.66 -4.92 -21.78
C VAL A 81 -5.25 -6.36 -21.45
N GLU A 82 -5.77 -7.36 -22.18
CA GLU A 82 -5.43 -8.77 -21.97
C GLU A 82 -4.12 -9.18 -22.65
N ASN A 83 -3.81 -8.60 -23.81
CA ASN A 83 -2.70 -9.04 -24.66
C ASN A 83 -1.55 -8.04 -24.80
N VAL A 84 -1.64 -6.85 -24.19
CA VAL A 84 -0.57 -5.85 -24.26
C VAL A 84 0.71 -6.37 -23.56
N GLU A 85 1.83 -6.24 -24.26
CA GLU A 85 3.13 -6.77 -23.84
C GLU A 85 4.22 -5.71 -23.79
N TYR A 86 5.22 -5.94 -22.94
CA TYR A 86 6.46 -5.18 -22.89
C TYR A 86 7.64 -6.14 -22.83
N LYS A 87 8.51 -6.11 -23.85
CA LYS A 87 9.66 -7.02 -23.98
C LYS A 87 9.25 -8.50 -23.89
N ASP A 88 8.28 -8.89 -24.71
CA ASP A 88 7.73 -10.26 -24.82
C ASP A 88 7.14 -10.80 -23.51
N LYS A 89 6.61 -9.90 -22.65
CA LYS A 89 5.98 -10.24 -21.38
C LYS A 89 4.65 -9.53 -21.24
N SER A 90 3.61 -10.27 -20.86
CA SER A 90 2.31 -9.72 -20.51
C SER A 90 2.44 -8.68 -19.39
N ILE A 91 1.98 -7.45 -19.66
CA ILE A 91 2.02 -6.36 -18.69
C ILE A 91 1.01 -6.59 -17.56
N LEU A 92 -0.14 -7.19 -17.87
CA LEU A 92 -1.10 -7.65 -16.87
C LEU A 92 -0.41 -8.57 -15.83
N GLY A 93 0.38 -9.55 -16.32
CA GLY A 93 1.14 -10.45 -15.46
C GLY A 93 2.23 -9.76 -14.64
N LEU A 94 2.85 -8.70 -15.17
CA LEU A 94 3.89 -7.91 -14.49
C LEU A 94 3.32 -6.99 -13.40
N LEU A 95 2.16 -6.38 -13.64
CA LEU A 95 1.51 -5.45 -12.70
C LEU A 95 0.75 -6.17 -11.59
N PHE A 96 0.23 -7.36 -11.89
CA PHE A 96 -0.52 -8.18 -10.94
C PHE A 96 0.20 -9.51 -10.71
N ASN A 97 -0.31 -10.59 -11.29
CA ASN A 97 0.32 -11.90 -11.34
C ASN A 97 -0.24 -12.68 -12.54
N SER A 98 0.29 -13.88 -12.78
CA SER A 98 -0.09 -14.72 -13.92
C SER A 98 -1.53 -15.26 -13.89
N MET A 99 -2.27 -15.10 -12.79
CA MET A 99 -3.63 -15.64 -12.63
C MET A 99 -4.70 -14.58 -12.44
N THR A 100 -4.31 -13.30 -12.48
CA THR A 100 -5.27 -12.20 -12.47
C THR A 100 -5.91 -12.13 -13.85
N LYS A 101 -7.24 -12.05 -13.88
CA LYS A 101 -8.00 -11.84 -15.11
C LYS A 101 -8.52 -10.43 -15.15
N ILE A 102 -8.53 -9.84 -16.33
CA ILE A 102 -9.17 -8.56 -16.61
C ILE A 102 -10.13 -8.76 -17.78
N GLU A 103 -11.32 -8.16 -17.69
CA GLU A 103 -12.34 -8.18 -18.75
C GLU A 103 -12.82 -6.74 -18.96
N GLU A 104 -12.95 -6.31 -20.23
CA GLU A 104 -13.65 -5.07 -20.55
C GLU A 104 -15.16 -5.28 -20.34
N VAL A 105 -15.79 -4.34 -19.64
CA VAL A 105 -17.23 -4.32 -19.37
C VAL A 105 -17.80 -2.95 -19.73
N GLU A 106 -19.12 -2.84 -19.83
CA GLU A 106 -19.80 -1.61 -20.28
C GLU A 106 -19.35 -0.35 -19.52
N THR A 107 -19.09 -0.47 -18.22
CA THR A 107 -18.71 0.66 -17.36
C THR A 107 -17.20 0.86 -17.19
N GLY A 108 -16.36 -0.05 -17.71
CA GLY A 108 -14.90 0.00 -17.57
C GLY A 108 -14.27 -1.40 -17.55
N TYR A 109 -13.65 -1.79 -16.44
CA TYR A 109 -12.90 -3.06 -16.34
C TYR A 109 -13.31 -3.88 -15.12
N LYS A 110 -13.43 -5.19 -15.28
CA LYS A 110 -13.59 -6.12 -14.16
C LYS A 110 -12.31 -6.92 -13.95
N LEU A 111 -11.77 -6.89 -12.73
CA LEU A 111 -10.69 -7.78 -12.32
C LEU A 111 -11.23 -8.95 -11.51
N THR A 112 -10.65 -10.12 -11.71
CA THR A 112 -10.87 -11.30 -10.86
C THR A 112 -9.53 -11.84 -10.37
N PHE A 113 -9.42 -12.03 -9.06
CA PHE A 113 -8.18 -12.46 -8.40
C PHE A 113 -8.23 -13.90 -7.93
N ASN A 114 -7.04 -14.51 -7.81
CA ASN A 114 -6.86 -15.86 -7.32
C ASN A 114 -5.93 -15.85 -6.09
N LYS A 115 -6.48 -16.23 -4.93
CA LYS A 115 -5.76 -16.19 -3.65
C LYS A 115 -4.52 -17.07 -3.57
N ASN A 116 -4.31 -18.00 -4.49
CA ASN A 116 -3.14 -18.86 -4.47
C ASN A 116 -1.88 -18.15 -5.03
N TYR A 117 -2.03 -16.94 -5.56
CA TYR A 117 -0.96 -16.19 -6.19
C TYR A 117 -0.82 -14.83 -5.52
N GLN A 118 0.35 -14.57 -4.96
CA GLN A 118 0.64 -13.33 -4.25
C GLN A 118 0.66 -12.15 -5.23
N MET A 119 0.19 -10.99 -4.77
CA MET A 119 0.36 -9.71 -5.45
C MET A 119 1.77 -9.15 -5.21
N PRO A 120 2.25 -8.23 -6.07
CA PRO A 120 3.57 -7.61 -5.90
C PRO A 120 3.72 -6.82 -4.59
N ASP A 121 2.60 -6.42 -3.97
CA ASP A 121 2.57 -5.71 -2.69
C ASP A 121 2.54 -6.64 -1.46
N GLY A 122 2.53 -7.97 -1.67
CA GLY A 122 2.65 -8.99 -0.62
C GLY A 122 1.32 -9.57 -0.13
N PHE A 123 0.17 -9.02 -0.52
CA PHE A 123 -1.13 -9.61 -0.17
C PHE A 123 -1.54 -10.69 -1.17
N TYR A 124 -2.43 -11.57 -0.75
CA TYR A 124 -3.16 -12.46 -1.65
C TYR A 124 -4.60 -11.96 -1.75
N LEU A 125 -5.13 -11.87 -2.97
CA LEU A 125 -6.45 -11.32 -3.24
C LEU A 125 -7.39 -12.44 -3.72
N GLU A 126 -8.63 -12.42 -3.24
CA GLU A 126 -9.72 -13.28 -3.73
C GLU A 126 -10.91 -12.40 -4.13
N GLY A 127 -11.72 -12.88 -5.07
CA GLY A 127 -12.92 -12.17 -5.53
C GLY A 127 -12.61 -11.17 -6.63
N SER A 128 -13.40 -10.09 -6.69
CA SER A 128 -13.38 -9.19 -7.83
C SER A 128 -13.43 -7.70 -7.49
N LEU A 129 -12.89 -6.89 -8.39
CA LEU A 129 -13.01 -5.43 -8.38
C LEU A 129 -13.63 -4.98 -9.70
N LEU A 130 -14.47 -3.95 -9.66
CA LEU A 130 -14.96 -3.24 -10.84
C LEU A 130 -14.33 -1.85 -10.87
N ILE A 131 -13.71 -1.50 -11.99
CA ILE A 131 -13.16 -0.17 -12.23
C ILE A 131 -14.09 0.52 -13.21
N GLU A 132 -14.79 1.53 -12.72
CA GLU A 132 -15.70 2.34 -13.51
C GLU A 132 -14.94 3.55 -14.05
N THR A 133 -14.79 3.64 -15.37
CA THR A 133 -13.96 4.68 -16.00
C THR A 133 -14.74 5.90 -16.47
N GLY A 134 -16.07 5.88 -16.32
CA GLY A 134 -16.95 6.92 -16.86
C GLY A 134 -16.90 7.02 -18.39
N GLY A 135 -16.58 5.90 -19.08
CA GLY A 135 -16.42 5.85 -20.52
C GLY A 135 -15.10 6.44 -21.04
N LYS A 136 -14.15 6.75 -20.15
CA LYS A 136 -12.81 7.21 -20.53
C LYS A 136 -11.88 6.00 -20.69
N PRO A 137 -11.23 5.82 -21.85
CA PRO A 137 -10.32 4.69 -22.05
C PRO A 137 -9.00 4.85 -21.29
N GLU A 138 -8.63 6.08 -20.94
CA GLU A 138 -7.39 6.41 -20.23
C GLU A 138 -7.71 7.27 -19.00
N LEU A 139 -6.87 7.15 -17.96
CA LEU A 139 -6.87 8.05 -16.82
C LEU A 139 -6.04 9.30 -17.17
N ALA A 140 -6.60 10.15 -18.04
CA ALA A 140 -5.99 11.39 -18.52
C ALA A 140 -7.05 12.49 -18.69
N ASP A 141 -6.62 13.73 -18.91
CA ASP A 141 -7.51 14.85 -19.26
C ASP A 141 -8.69 15.08 -18.29
N GLY A 142 -8.43 15.02 -16.98
CA GLY A 142 -9.49 15.19 -15.97
C GLY A 142 -10.37 13.95 -15.78
N ALA A 143 -9.98 12.79 -16.31
CA ALA A 143 -10.69 11.54 -16.08
C ALA A 143 -10.74 11.19 -14.60
N ASN A 144 -11.87 10.61 -14.20
CA ASN A 144 -12.15 10.22 -12.84
C ASN A 144 -12.69 8.80 -12.83
N TRP A 145 -11.96 7.89 -12.19
CA TRP A 145 -12.27 6.47 -12.13
C TRP A 145 -12.68 6.09 -10.70
N ASN A 146 -13.71 5.27 -10.57
CA ASN A 146 -14.10 4.68 -9.30
C ASN A 146 -13.68 3.21 -9.26
N VAL A 147 -13.10 2.77 -8.14
CA VAL A 147 -12.79 1.35 -7.93
C VAL A 147 -13.76 0.80 -6.89
N VAL A 148 -14.62 -0.10 -7.35
CA VAL A 148 -15.72 -0.69 -6.59
C VAL A 148 -15.34 -2.10 -6.15
N MET A 149 -15.18 -2.28 -4.84
CA MET A 149 -15.01 -3.59 -4.24
C MET A 149 -16.29 -4.40 -4.37
N GLN A 150 -16.20 -5.57 -5.01
CA GLN A 150 -17.35 -6.48 -5.10
C GLN A 150 -17.52 -7.22 -3.76
N PRO A 151 -18.73 -7.73 -3.44
CA PRO A 151 -19.00 -8.39 -2.17
C PRO A 151 -18.12 -9.62 -1.86
N ASP A 152 -17.48 -10.19 -2.89
CA ASP A 152 -16.58 -11.32 -2.76
C ASP A 152 -15.10 -10.93 -2.57
N PHE A 153 -14.78 -9.63 -2.61
CA PHE A 153 -13.41 -9.14 -2.51
C PHE A 153 -12.83 -9.32 -1.10
N LYS A 154 -11.71 -10.03 -1.01
CA LYS A 154 -11.04 -10.35 0.26
C LYS A 154 -9.53 -10.27 0.11
N LEU A 155 -8.87 -10.00 1.24
CA LEU A 155 -7.42 -10.04 1.35
C LEU A 155 -6.98 -11.17 2.27
N TYR A 156 -5.81 -11.71 2.00
CA TYR A 156 -5.15 -12.67 2.84
C TYR A 156 -3.68 -12.26 3.02
N SER A 157 -3.19 -12.44 4.24
CA SER A 157 -1.79 -12.28 4.59
C SER A 157 -1.27 -13.57 5.18
N SER A 158 -0.22 -14.13 4.57
CA SER A 158 0.43 -15.35 5.05
C SER A 158 1.63 -15.01 5.92
N SER A 159 1.74 -15.68 7.06
CA SER A 159 2.85 -15.57 8.00
C SER A 159 3.31 -16.96 8.44
N TYR A 160 4.45 -17.06 9.13
CA TYR A 160 4.88 -18.33 9.76
C TYR A 160 3.86 -18.91 10.73
N SER A 161 3.03 -18.06 11.35
CA SER A 161 1.96 -18.43 12.27
C SER A 161 0.66 -18.85 11.59
N GLY A 162 0.59 -18.79 10.26
CA GLY A 162 -0.59 -19.13 9.47
C GLY A 162 -1.10 -17.96 8.62
N GLU A 163 -2.23 -18.20 7.97
CA GLU A 163 -2.92 -17.23 7.12
C GLU A 163 -3.93 -16.42 7.94
N THR A 164 -3.96 -15.11 7.69
CA THR A 164 -4.96 -14.19 8.22
C THR A 164 -5.84 -13.71 7.08
N GLN A 165 -7.15 -13.92 7.18
CA GLN A 165 -8.13 -13.35 6.25
C GLN A 165 -8.58 -11.97 6.75
N ILE A 166 -8.69 -11.03 5.82
CA ILE A 166 -9.23 -9.68 6.03
C ILE A 166 -10.43 -9.52 5.10
N ASN A 167 -11.60 -9.30 5.67
CA ASN A 167 -12.82 -9.03 4.93
C ASN A 167 -12.87 -7.55 4.56
N MET A 168 -13.03 -7.25 3.27
CA MET A 168 -13.20 -5.88 2.77
C MET A 168 -14.71 -5.60 2.69
N ASN A 169 -15.26 -5.05 3.76
CA ASN A 169 -16.69 -4.91 4.00
C ASN A 169 -17.32 -3.74 3.24
N GLY A 170 -16.51 -2.78 2.77
CA GLY A 170 -17.00 -1.66 1.97
C GLY A 170 -16.08 -0.43 2.00
N GLY A 171 -16.64 0.70 1.58
CA GLY A 171 -15.92 1.95 1.37
C GLY A 171 -15.88 2.34 -0.10
N SER A 172 -15.22 3.46 -0.39
CA SER A 172 -15.09 3.96 -1.76
C SER A 172 -13.66 4.35 -2.07
N THR A 173 -13.27 4.12 -3.32
CA THR A 173 -11.97 4.51 -3.87
C THR A 173 -12.20 5.25 -5.17
N ARG A 174 -11.58 6.42 -5.28
CA ARG A 174 -11.63 7.29 -6.46
C ARG A 174 -10.21 7.64 -6.89
N ILE A 175 -9.97 7.66 -8.19
CA ILE A 175 -8.69 8.04 -8.79
C ILE A 175 -8.97 9.11 -9.84
N GLU A 176 -8.32 10.25 -9.72
CA GLU A 176 -8.51 11.40 -10.61
C GLU A 176 -7.20 11.79 -11.28
N ALA A 177 -7.24 12.02 -12.60
CA ALA A 177 -6.16 12.68 -13.32
C ALA A 177 -6.29 14.21 -13.19
N ASN A 178 -5.28 14.86 -12.65
CA ASN A 178 -5.26 16.32 -12.49
C ASN A 178 -4.71 17.00 -13.74
N SER A 179 -5.09 18.26 -13.96
CA SER A 179 -4.63 19.06 -15.10
C SER A 179 -3.13 19.35 -15.11
N ASP A 180 -2.46 19.16 -13.98
CA ASP A 180 -1.05 19.44 -13.78
C ASP A 180 -0.15 18.19 -13.94
N GLY A 181 -0.71 17.08 -14.46
CA GLY A 181 0.01 15.82 -14.68
C GLY A 181 0.12 14.93 -13.45
N SER A 182 -0.42 15.36 -12.30
CA SER A 182 -0.54 14.51 -11.11
C SER A 182 -1.83 13.69 -11.10
N TYR A 183 -1.90 12.72 -10.19
CA TYR A 183 -3.05 11.87 -9.96
C TYR A 183 -3.44 11.95 -8.49
N THR A 184 -4.73 12.06 -8.19
CA THR A 184 -5.22 12.06 -6.81
C THR A 184 -5.98 10.77 -6.53
N ILE A 185 -5.51 9.99 -5.55
CA ILE A 185 -6.20 8.83 -5.00
C ILE A 185 -6.95 9.26 -3.75
N GLN A 186 -8.26 9.08 -3.73
CA GLN A 186 -9.10 9.30 -2.55
C GLN A 186 -9.70 7.99 -2.10
N ILE A 187 -9.52 7.66 -0.83
CA ILE A 187 -10.20 6.56 -0.15
C ILE A 187 -11.12 7.13 0.93
N SER A 188 -12.31 6.56 1.07
CA SER A 188 -13.27 7.03 2.07
C SER A 188 -14.00 5.86 2.71
N ASN A 189 -13.96 5.83 4.04
CA ASN A 189 -14.60 4.85 4.90
C ASN A 189 -14.27 3.41 4.47
N ILE A 190 -13.00 3.11 4.24
CA ILE A 190 -12.58 1.75 3.89
C ILE A 190 -12.78 0.86 5.12
N ALA A 191 -13.84 0.07 5.04
CA ALA A 191 -14.28 -0.82 6.09
C ALA A 191 -13.67 -2.20 5.88
N ALA A 192 -12.76 -2.58 6.76
CA ALA A 192 -12.10 -3.87 6.74
C ALA A 192 -12.09 -4.49 8.15
N SER A 193 -12.16 -5.82 8.22
CA SER A 193 -12.07 -6.53 9.51
C SER A 193 -11.30 -7.84 9.37
N ILE A 194 -10.53 -8.18 10.40
CA ILE A 194 -9.89 -9.50 10.47
C ILE A 194 -10.95 -10.56 10.77
N GLU A 195 -10.95 -11.65 10.00
CA GLU A 195 -11.87 -12.77 10.20
C GLU A 195 -11.79 -13.30 11.63
N GLY A 196 -12.95 -13.43 12.29
CA GLY A 196 -13.04 -13.87 13.69
C GLY A 196 -12.71 -12.80 14.75
N SER A 197 -12.33 -11.57 14.36
CA SER A 197 -12.18 -10.46 15.30
C SER A 197 -13.52 -9.95 15.80
N SER A 198 -13.62 -9.65 17.10
CA SER A 198 -14.82 -9.05 17.71
C SER A 198 -14.73 -7.53 17.87
N SER A 199 -13.63 -6.90 17.45
CA SER A 199 -13.36 -5.49 17.72
C SER A 199 -14.02 -4.52 16.74
N GLY A 200 -14.70 -5.00 15.70
CA GLY A 200 -15.37 -4.16 14.71
C GLY A 200 -14.59 -4.07 13.39
N SER A 201 -14.93 -3.07 12.58
CA SER A 201 -14.29 -2.79 11.28
C SER A 201 -13.54 -1.46 11.32
N SER A 202 -12.53 -1.33 10.48
CA SER A 202 -11.89 -0.04 10.17
C SER A 202 -12.87 0.93 9.51
N ASP A 203 -12.48 2.21 9.40
CA ASP A 203 -13.17 3.24 8.60
C ASP A 203 -12.16 4.17 7.90
N TRP A 204 -11.01 3.59 7.52
CA TRP A 204 -9.84 4.31 7.03
C TRP A 204 -10.17 5.24 5.87
N SER A 205 -9.78 6.51 6.01
CA SER A 205 -10.16 7.56 5.07
C SER A 205 -8.98 8.50 4.82
N SER A 206 -8.79 8.91 3.56
CA SER A 206 -7.88 9.99 3.21
C SER A 206 -8.60 11.33 3.34
N MET A 207 -8.01 12.31 4.03
CA MET A 207 -8.66 13.62 4.20
C MET A 207 -8.68 14.44 2.90
N THR A 208 -7.53 14.54 2.23
CA THR A 208 -7.35 15.31 0.98
C THR A 208 -6.97 14.43 -0.22
N GLY A 209 -6.92 13.11 -0.01
CA GLY A 209 -6.34 12.16 -0.95
C GLY A 209 -4.81 12.10 -0.90
N PHE A 210 -4.26 11.11 -1.58
CA PHE A 210 -2.84 10.98 -1.92
C PHE A 210 -2.62 11.52 -3.32
N THR A 211 -1.73 12.50 -3.46
CA THR A 211 -1.28 13.01 -4.75
C THR A 211 -0.06 12.24 -5.19
N ILE A 212 -0.07 11.75 -6.42
CA ILE A 212 1.00 10.99 -7.06
C ILE A 212 1.41 11.75 -8.32
N ARG A 213 2.70 11.97 -8.53
CA ARG A 213 3.22 12.66 -9.71
C ARG A 213 4.49 11.97 -10.20
N PRO A 214 4.67 11.74 -11.51
CA PRO A 214 5.99 11.40 -12.02
C PRO A 214 7.01 12.49 -11.68
N ALA A 215 8.19 12.14 -11.19
CA ALA A 215 9.19 13.16 -10.86
C ALA A 215 9.77 13.86 -12.11
N ASP A 216 9.69 13.20 -13.27
CA ASP A 216 10.00 13.75 -14.59
C ASP A 216 8.69 13.96 -15.36
N GLU A 217 8.42 15.19 -15.82
CA GLU A 217 7.19 15.57 -16.51
C GLU A 217 7.01 14.86 -17.87
N GLU A 218 8.07 14.29 -18.45
CA GLU A 218 7.98 13.50 -19.68
C GLU A 218 7.49 12.06 -19.43
N VAL A 219 7.46 11.61 -18.17
CA VAL A 219 7.00 10.27 -17.81
C VAL A 219 5.47 10.23 -17.79
N THR A 220 4.90 9.30 -18.55
CA THR A 220 3.45 9.04 -18.61
C THR A 220 3.10 7.77 -17.83
N LEU A 221 1.81 7.47 -17.65
CA LEU A 221 1.37 6.20 -17.05
C LEU A 221 1.58 4.98 -17.95
N ALA A 222 1.93 5.13 -19.24
CA ALA A 222 2.22 3.98 -20.09
C ALA A 222 3.36 3.16 -19.46
N TYR A 223 3.16 1.84 -19.32
CA TYR A 223 4.11 0.97 -18.63
C TYR A 223 5.55 1.10 -19.16
N SER A 224 5.69 1.19 -20.48
CA SER A 224 6.95 1.39 -21.18
C SER A 224 7.67 2.70 -20.80
N SER A 225 6.91 3.72 -20.38
CA SER A 225 7.40 5.03 -19.93
C SER A 225 7.69 5.04 -18.42
N CYS A 226 6.77 4.53 -17.59
CA CYS A 226 6.86 4.66 -16.13
C CYS A 226 7.68 3.56 -15.43
N VAL A 227 7.94 2.41 -16.06
CA VAL A 227 8.59 1.30 -15.37
C VAL A 227 9.98 1.69 -14.85
N GLY A 228 10.17 1.58 -13.54
CA GLY A 228 11.43 1.94 -12.87
C GLY A 228 11.65 3.44 -12.68
N GLN A 229 10.70 4.30 -13.09
CA GLN A 229 10.77 5.73 -12.87
C GLN A 229 10.31 6.12 -11.46
N PRO A 230 10.85 7.21 -10.91
CA PRO A 230 10.44 7.71 -9.61
C PRO A 230 9.12 8.50 -9.68
N PHE A 231 8.29 8.32 -8.65
CA PHE A 231 7.04 9.06 -8.44
C PHE A 231 7.05 9.75 -7.08
N GLU A 232 6.72 11.03 -7.08
CA GLU A 232 6.47 11.82 -5.89
C GLU A 232 5.07 11.51 -5.34
N VAL A 233 4.98 11.30 -4.03
CA VAL A 233 3.76 10.92 -3.33
C VAL A 233 3.63 11.75 -2.06
N ASN A 234 2.49 12.41 -1.92
CA ASN A 234 2.13 13.19 -0.74
C ASN A 234 0.70 12.89 -0.33
N GLY A 235 0.43 12.74 0.94
CA GLY A 235 -0.94 12.56 1.42
C GLY A 235 -1.02 12.02 2.83
N SER A 236 -2.25 11.87 3.31
CA SER A 236 -2.52 11.37 4.64
C SER A 236 -3.85 10.65 4.71
N ALA A 237 -3.91 9.65 5.59
CA ALA A 237 -5.13 8.93 5.92
C ALA A 237 -5.20 8.63 7.41
N SER A 238 -6.41 8.47 7.93
CA SER A 238 -6.65 8.20 9.34
C SER A 238 -7.99 7.51 9.55
N GLY A 239 -8.17 6.94 10.74
CA GLY A 239 -9.43 6.35 11.17
C GLY A 239 -9.21 5.21 12.15
N TYR A 240 -10.26 4.46 12.43
CA TYR A 240 -10.20 3.14 13.03
C TYR A 240 -9.46 2.18 12.10
N SER A 241 -8.56 1.38 12.68
CA SER A 241 -7.79 0.35 11.99
C SER A 241 -8.46 -1.02 12.08
N ILE A 242 -7.84 -2.05 11.49
CA ILE A 242 -8.21 -3.47 11.66
C ILE A 242 -7.72 -4.04 12.99
N TYR A 243 -6.86 -3.31 13.72
CA TYR A 243 -6.27 -3.78 14.97
C TYR A 243 -7.16 -3.41 16.15
N SER A 244 -7.27 -4.32 17.11
CA SER A 244 -7.98 -4.05 18.36
C SER A 244 -7.22 -3.05 19.24
N ASN A 245 -7.94 -2.19 19.94
CA ASN A 245 -7.36 -1.39 21.02
C ASN A 245 -6.97 -2.28 22.22
N MET A 246 -6.29 -1.71 23.22
CA MET A 246 -5.76 -2.46 24.37
C MET A 246 -6.84 -3.18 25.21
N TYR A 247 -8.10 -2.79 25.09
CA TYR A 247 -9.23 -3.40 25.77
C TYR A 247 -9.91 -4.51 24.94
N GLY A 248 -9.57 -4.64 23.66
CA GLY A 248 -10.21 -5.57 22.73
C GLY A 248 -11.64 -5.19 22.35
N SER A 249 -12.12 -4.02 22.78
CA SER A 249 -13.54 -3.64 22.69
C SER A 249 -13.90 -2.88 21.41
N SER A 250 -12.92 -2.25 20.78
CA SER A 250 -13.08 -1.44 19.58
C SER A 250 -11.77 -1.44 18.79
N PRO A 251 -11.77 -0.97 17.53
CA PRO A 251 -10.53 -0.88 16.79
C PRO A 251 -9.67 0.29 17.29
N LEU A 252 -8.37 0.18 17.11
CA LEU A 252 -7.37 1.19 17.46
C LEU A 252 -7.39 2.30 16.42
N GLN A 253 -7.48 3.55 16.86
CA GLN A 253 -7.39 4.72 15.99
C GLN A 253 -5.94 5.03 15.63
N MET A 254 -5.71 5.28 14.34
CA MET A 254 -4.39 5.51 13.79
C MET A 254 -4.42 6.66 12.77
N SER A 255 -3.26 7.24 12.49
CA SER A 255 -3.05 8.15 11.37
C SER A 255 -1.73 7.84 10.65
N TYR A 256 -1.73 8.07 9.34
CA TYR A 256 -0.60 7.92 8.43
C TYR A 256 -0.45 9.19 7.60
N SER A 257 0.79 9.64 7.42
CA SER A 257 1.11 10.66 6.43
C SER A 257 2.41 10.31 5.71
N VAL A 258 2.49 10.73 4.45
CA VAL A 258 3.72 10.73 3.66
C VAL A 258 3.91 12.12 3.08
N THR A 259 5.11 12.65 3.26
CA THR A 259 5.51 13.98 2.77
C THR A 259 6.83 13.87 2.03
N ASP A 260 6.92 14.52 0.87
CA ASP A 260 8.06 14.47 -0.05
C ASP A 260 8.50 13.02 -0.37
N GLY A 261 7.53 12.10 -0.39
CA GLY A 261 7.77 10.68 -0.59
C GLY A 261 8.17 10.43 -2.03
N LEU A 262 9.36 9.91 -2.29
CA LEU A 262 9.77 9.47 -3.62
C LEU A 262 9.72 7.95 -3.66
N TYR A 263 9.00 7.38 -4.62
CA TYR A 263 8.79 5.95 -4.77
C TYR A 263 9.34 5.45 -6.09
N ILE A 264 10.02 4.30 -6.07
CA ILE A 264 10.37 3.54 -7.26
C ILE A 264 9.70 2.17 -7.13
N GLY A 265 8.73 1.89 -7.99
CA GLY A 265 7.85 0.74 -7.82
C GLY A 265 7.09 0.82 -6.49
N THR A 266 7.21 -0.19 -5.63
CA THR A 266 6.56 -0.25 -4.31
C THR A 266 7.43 0.26 -3.16
N GLN A 267 8.66 0.68 -3.44
CA GLN A 267 9.65 1.04 -2.43
C GLN A 267 9.78 2.56 -2.31
N ILE A 268 9.61 3.09 -1.10
CA ILE A 268 10.01 4.47 -0.79
C ILE A 268 11.53 4.58 -0.77
N VAL A 269 12.07 5.57 -1.47
CA VAL A 269 13.51 5.80 -1.63
C VAL A 269 13.97 7.08 -0.91
N SER A 270 13.10 8.09 -0.82
CA SER A 270 13.31 9.28 0.00
C SER A 270 11.99 9.85 0.50
N GLY A 271 12.05 10.80 1.43
CA GLY A 271 10.89 11.45 2.00
C GLY A 271 10.61 11.02 3.43
N THR A 272 9.46 11.42 3.96
CA THR A 272 9.11 11.21 5.35
C THR A 272 7.76 10.51 5.47
N GLN A 273 7.70 9.47 6.31
CA GLN A 273 6.47 8.85 6.75
C GLN A 273 6.28 9.10 8.25
N GLU A 274 5.11 9.62 8.62
CA GLU A 274 4.70 9.78 10.01
C GLU A 274 3.53 8.85 10.30
N CYS A 275 3.60 8.16 11.44
CA CYS A 275 2.64 7.16 11.86
C CYS A 275 2.30 7.40 13.32
N GLU A 276 1.01 7.37 13.66
CA GLU A 276 0.56 7.71 15.01
C GLU A 276 -0.57 6.79 15.47
N PHE A 277 -0.58 6.48 16.77
CA PHE A 277 -1.77 6.08 17.50
C PHE A 277 -2.49 7.32 18.03
N SER A 278 -3.57 7.71 17.35
CA SER A 278 -4.18 9.04 17.51
C SER A 278 -5.05 9.22 18.76
N SER A 279 -5.21 8.15 19.55
CA SER A 279 -6.01 8.15 20.78
C SER A 279 -5.23 7.54 21.94
N PRO A 280 -4.87 8.34 22.97
CA PRO A 280 -4.09 7.86 24.12
C PRO A 280 -4.86 6.87 25.01
N PHE A 281 -6.17 6.70 24.78
CA PHE A 281 -6.99 5.72 25.49
C PHE A 281 -7.01 4.35 24.80
N ASP A 282 -6.47 4.23 23.59
CA ASP A 282 -6.56 2.99 22.80
C ASP A 282 -5.32 2.07 22.91
N TYR A 283 -4.21 2.55 23.46
CA TYR A 283 -2.98 1.76 23.60
C TYR A 283 -2.31 1.91 24.98
N ASP A 284 -1.51 0.92 25.38
CA ASP A 284 -0.75 0.96 26.63
C ASP A 284 0.39 1.98 26.56
N THR A 285 0.22 3.13 27.21
CA THR A 285 1.21 4.21 27.25
C THR A 285 2.50 3.84 28.00
N SER A 286 2.50 2.75 28.76
CA SER A 286 3.74 2.20 29.35
C SER A 286 4.56 1.42 28.31
N ALA A 287 3.88 0.75 27.37
CA ALA A 287 4.51 0.04 26.26
C ALA A 287 4.88 0.98 25.10
N TYR A 288 4.08 2.01 24.87
CA TYR A 288 4.26 3.05 23.85
C TYR A 288 4.36 4.42 24.51
N PRO A 289 5.55 4.82 24.97
CA PRO A 289 5.73 6.08 25.71
C PRO A 289 5.51 7.34 24.85
N ALA A 290 5.54 7.24 23.52
CA ALA A 290 5.09 8.27 22.59
C ALA A 290 4.07 7.68 21.59
N PRO A 291 3.04 8.47 21.17
CA PRO A 291 2.01 8.03 20.25
C PRO A 291 2.49 7.94 18.80
N ASP A 292 3.52 8.71 18.45
CA ASP A 292 3.95 8.95 17.08
C ASP A 292 5.38 8.48 16.84
N VAL A 293 5.64 8.11 15.58
CA VAL A 293 6.95 7.77 15.07
C VAL A 293 7.12 8.39 13.69
N ARG A 294 8.33 8.87 13.42
CA ARG A 294 8.70 9.42 12.11
C ARG A 294 9.85 8.64 11.49
N TYR A 295 9.65 8.20 10.26
CA TYR A 295 10.66 7.57 9.43
C TYR A 295 11.08 8.54 8.33
N VAL A 296 12.36 8.89 8.27
CA VAL A 296 12.93 9.74 7.21
C VAL A 296 13.82 8.87 6.33
N TYR A 297 13.41 8.69 5.09
CA TYR A 297 14.12 7.92 4.07
C TYR A 297 15.04 8.83 3.28
N SER A 298 16.20 8.29 2.90
CA SER A 298 17.11 8.95 1.99
C SER A 298 17.83 7.93 1.11
N PHE A 299 18.07 8.34 -0.12
CA PHE A 299 18.86 7.61 -1.07
C PHE A 299 20.10 8.43 -1.41
N ASP A 300 21.27 7.85 -1.16
CA ASP A 300 22.54 8.41 -1.61
C ASP A 300 22.86 7.85 -2.99
N GLU A 301 22.74 8.69 -4.03
CA GLU A 301 23.04 8.32 -5.40
C GLU A 301 24.52 7.93 -5.60
N ALA A 302 25.45 8.59 -4.92
CA ALA A 302 26.88 8.38 -5.08
C ALA A 302 27.31 7.02 -4.53
N SER A 303 26.74 6.60 -3.40
CA SER A 303 27.01 5.28 -2.81
C SER A 303 25.99 4.21 -3.18
N ARG A 304 24.91 4.59 -3.88
CA ARG A 304 23.72 3.76 -4.19
C ARG A 304 23.15 3.08 -2.95
N ARG A 305 23.10 3.80 -1.83
CA ARG A 305 22.66 3.27 -0.53
C ARG A 305 21.34 3.89 -0.12
N TYR A 306 20.39 3.00 0.20
CA TYR A 306 19.19 3.35 0.93
C TYR A 306 19.52 3.44 2.41
N SER A 307 19.06 4.51 3.05
CA SER A 307 19.14 4.64 4.49
C SER A 307 17.85 5.26 5.02
N PHE A 308 17.57 5.02 6.30
CA PHE A 308 16.44 5.62 6.98
C PHE A 308 16.86 6.05 8.39
N LYS A 309 16.20 7.08 8.91
CA LYS A 309 16.25 7.47 10.32
C LYS A 309 14.87 7.35 10.95
N ILE A 310 14.81 6.69 12.11
CA ILE A 310 13.62 6.54 12.95
C ILE A 310 13.75 7.55 14.08
N TYR A 311 12.76 8.42 14.22
CA TYR A 311 12.62 9.34 15.34
C TYR A 311 11.45 8.87 16.19
N TYR A 312 11.72 8.55 17.46
CA TYR A 312 10.70 8.07 18.39
C TYR A 312 11.03 8.48 19.82
N ASN A 313 10.09 9.14 20.51
CA ASN A 313 10.21 9.49 21.93
C ASN A 313 11.56 10.16 22.31
N GLY A 314 12.03 11.09 21.48
CA GLY A 314 13.32 11.78 21.65
C GLY A 314 14.57 10.99 21.26
N TYR A 315 14.42 9.73 20.84
CA TYR A 315 15.51 8.89 20.32
C TYR A 315 15.57 8.93 18.79
N VAL A 316 16.78 8.72 18.26
CA VAL A 316 17.05 8.60 16.82
C VAL A 316 17.82 7.32 16.55
N TYR A 317 17.42 6.57 15.52
CA TYR A 317 18.12 5.38 15.03
C TYR A 317 18.22 5.36 13.49
N PRO A 318 19.36 5.00 12.89
CA PRO A 318 20.66 4.86 13.55
C PRO A 318 21.14 6.21 14.07
N LYS A 319 22.00 6.19 15.10
CA LYS A 319 22.69 7.40 15.59
C LYS A 319 23.69 7.87 14.53
N ASP A 320 23.93 9.17 14.47
CA ASP A 320 24.98 9.79 13.65
C ASP A 320 26.39 9.38 14.13
#